data_AF-C6WSI7-F1
#
_entry.id   AF-C6WSI7-F1
#
_cell.length_a   1.000
_cell.length_b   1.000
_cell.length_c   1.000
_cell.angle_alpha   90.00
_cell.angle_beta   90.00
_cell.angle_gamma   90.00
#
_symmetry.space_group_name_H-M   'P 1'
#
loop_
_entity.id
_entity.type
_entity.pdbx_description
1 polymer ?
#
loop_
_entity_poly.entity_id
_entity_poly.type
_entity_poly.pdbx_seq_one_letter_code
_entity_poly.pdbx_strand_id
1 'polypeptide(L)'
;MALLVAKAYKIIDRIKDAESRPDRLTNKDAGDVYRLFMGFPAAGVAASWHALTSDQRVGEVSTTGLALLRELFAGPRSPGANMAVAALAGDVPEDRVRQVCRAYVNRLSA
;
A
#
# COMPACT_ATOMS: atom_id res chain seq x y z
N MET A 1 4.02 -4.23 -10.56
CA MET A 1 3.13 -4.84 -9.55
C MET A 1 3.87 -5.50 -8.41
N ALA A 2 4.89 -6.33 -8.68
CA ALA A 2 5.77 -6.87 -7.63
C ALA A 2 6.28 -5.82 -6.64
N LEU A 3 6.54 -4.57 -7.09
CA LEU A 3 6.92 -3.47 -6.21
C LEU A 3 5.84 -3.12 -5.17
N LEU A 4 4.55 -3.08 -5.54
CA LEU A 4 3.47 -2.79 -4.58
C LEU A 4 3.31 -3.92 -3.56
N VAL A 5 3.42 -5.17 -4.01
CA VAL A 5 3.46 -6.35 -3.13
C VAL A 5 4.62 -6.21 -2.13
N ALA A 6 5.84 -6.00 -2.63
CA ALA A 6 7.03 -5.85 -1.79
C ALA A 6 6.90 -4.68 -0.79
N LYS A 7 6.33 -3.54 -1.20
CA LYS A 7 6.08 -2.41 -0.29
C LYS A 7 5.07 -2.76 0.79
N ALA A 8 3.99 -3.48 0.47
CA ALA A 8 2.99 -3.90 1.45
C ALA A 8 3.58 -4.79 2.55
N TYR A 9 4.34 -5.83 2.16
CA TYR A 9 5.07 -6.68 3.10
C TYR A 9 6.02 -5.87 3.99
N LYS A 10 6.85 -5.03 3.37
CA LYS A 10 7.84 -4.23 4.09
C LYS A 10 7.24 -3.27 5.11
N ILE A 11 6.09 -2.67 4.82
CA ILE A 11 5.39 -1.77 5.75
C ILE A 11 4.83 -2.57 6.93
N ILE A 12 4.18 -3.71 6.67
CA ILE A 12 3.62 -4.56 7.74
C ILE A 12 4.72 -5.11 8.64
N ASP A 13 5.83 -5.57 8.09
CA ASP A 13 6.96 -6.06 8.88
C ASP A 13 7.52 -4.95 9.78
N ARG A 14 7.57 -3.71 9.29
CA ARG A 14 8.00 -2.56 10.10
C ARG A 14 7.02 -2.18 11.19
N ILE A 15 5.70 -2.29 10.93
CA ILE A 15 4.67 -2.05 11.94
C ILE A 15 4.80 -3.10 13.06
N LYS A 16 5.00 -4.37 12.70
CA LYS A 16 5.22 -5.46 13.67
C LYS A 16 6.52 -5.26 14.46
N ASP A 17 7.61 -4.92 13.77
CA ASP A 17 8.91 -4.68 14.40
C ASP A 17 8.88 -3.48 15.35
N ALA A 18 8.01 -2.50 15.13
CA ALA A 18 7.96 -1.26 15.90
C ALA A 18 7.74 -1.47 17.41
N GLU A 19 7.11 -2.58 17.81
CA GLU A 19 6.94 -2.95 19.21
C GLU A 19 8.27 -3.20 19.92
N SER A 20 9.27 -3.69 19.20
CA SER A 20 10.61 -3.98 19.72
C SER A 20 11.70 -3.03 19.23
N ARG A 21 11.47 -2.38 18.08
CA ARG A 21 12.42 -1.53 17.35
C ARG A 21 11.71 -0.33 16.69
N PRO A 22 11.22 0.64 17.48
CA PRO A 22 10.41 1.75 16.99
C PRO A 22 11.16 2.64 15.98
N ASP A 23 12.49 2.67 16.04
CA ASP A 23 13.38 3.39 15.12
C ASP A 23 13.31 2.88 13.67
N ARG A 24 12.90 1.62 13.46
CA ARG A 24 12.77 1.03 12.11
C ARG A 24 11.48 1.41 11.39
N LEU A 25 10.50 1.97 12.11
CA LEU A 25 9.24 2.41 11.52
C LEU A 25 9.48 3.74 10.79
N THR A 26 9.57 3.69 9.46
CA THR A 26 9.71 4.90 8.64
C THR A 26 8.50 5.09 7.73
N ASN A 27 8.00 6.32 7.70
CA ASN A 27 6.82 6.71 6.92
C ASN A 27 7.10 6.69 5.41
N LYS A 28 8.37 6.76 4.99
CA LYS A 28 8.80 6.88 3.60
C LYS A 28 8.17 5.83 2.67
N ASP A 29 8.12 4.56 3.09
CA ASP A 29 7.59 3.49 2.23
C ASP A 29 6.08 3.68 1.94
N ALA A 30 5.30 4.23 2.88
CA ALA A 30 3.90 4.56 2.64
C ALA A 30 3.74 5.77 1.69
N GLY A 31 4.63 6.76 1.80
CA GLY A 31 4.71 7.86 0.83
C GLY A 31 5.06 7.38 -0.60
N ASP A 32 5.98 6.41 -0.72
CA ASP A 32 6.29 5.78 -2.01
C ASP A 32 5.08 5.05 -2.59
N VAL A 33 4.30 4.34 -1.77
CA VAL A 33 3.05 3.68 -2.21
C VAL A 33 2.05 4.72 -2.73
N TYR A 34 1.86 5.85 -2.03
CA TYR A 34 1.01 6.93 -2.54
C TYR A 34 1.48 7.44 -3.91
N ARG A 35 2.79 7.65 -4.09
CA ARG A 35 3.34 8.07 -5.39
C ARG A 35 3.09 7.05 -6.49
N LEU A 36 3.16 5.75 -6.17
CA LEU A 36 2.78 4.69 -7.11
C LEU A 36 1.29 4.74 -7.45
N PHE A 37 0.40 4.99 -6.47
CA PHE A 37 -1.03 5.15 -6.74
C PHE A 37 -1.34 6.34 -7.65
N MET A 38 -0.56 7.42 -7.55
CA MET A 38 -0.68 8.58 -8.42
C MET A 38 -0.07 8.35 -9.81
N GLY A 39 0.98 7.55 -9.91
CA GLY A 39 1.72 7.32 -11.15
C GLY A 39 1.16 6.23 -12.06
N PHE A 40 0.34 5.32 -11.54
CA PHE A 40 -0.19 4.18 -12.31
C PHE A 40 -1.71 4.10 -12.22
N PRO A 41 -2.45 3.90 -13.33
CA PRO A 41 -3.90 3.75 -13.27
C PRO A 41 -4.33 2.46 -12.55
N ALA A 42 -5.27 2.59 -11.60
CA ALA A 42 -5.74 1.46 -10.79
C ALA A 42 -6.26 0.28 -11.62
N ALA A 43 -6.94 0.52 -12.75
CA ALA A 43 -7.44 -0.55 -13.62
C ALA A 43 -6.31 -1.41 -14.22
N GLY A 44 -5.22 -0.80 -14.68
CA GLY A 44 -4.07 -1.53 -15.22
C GLY A 44 -3.32 -2.31 -14.12
N VAL A 45 -3.27 -1.74 -12.92
CA VAL A 45 -2.72 -2.39 -11.72
C VAL A 45 -3.58 -3.58 -11.32
N ALA A 46 -4.91 -3.45 -11.32
CA ALA A 46 -5.85 -4.53 -10.99
C ALA A 46 -5.73 -5.71 -11.97
N ALA A 47 -5.73 -5.43 -13.29
CA ALA A 47 -5.54 -6.46 -14.31
C ALA A 47 -4.21 -7.21 -14.15
N SER A 48 -3.13 -6.47 -13.89
CA SER A 48 -1.81 -7.06 -13.61
C SER A 48 -1.81 -7.89 -12.33
N TRP A 49 -2.56 -7.47 -11.30
CA TRP A 49 -2.69 -8.22 -10.05
C TRP A 49 -3.45 -9.52 -10.25
N HIS A 50 -4.54 -9.49 -11.02
CA HIS A 50 -5.33 -10.67 -11.36
C HIS A 50 -4.48 -11.73 -12.07
N ALA A 51 -3.69 -11.31 -13.07
CA ALA A 51 -2.75 -12.20 -13.76
C ALA A 51 -1.73 -12.83 -12.79
N LEU A 52 -1.21 -12.06 -11.84
CA LEU A 52 -0.26 -12.57 -10.85
C LEU A 52 -0.90 -13.55 -9.87
N THR A 53 -2.12 -13.30 -9.41
CA THR A 53 -2.83 -14.23 -8.49
C THR A 53 -3.14 -15.58 -9.13
N SER A 54 -3.21 -15.65 -10.46
CA SER A 54 -3.43 -16.87 -11.20
C SER A 54 -2.15 -17.62 -11.60
N ASP A 55 -0.95 -17.03 -11.40
CA ASP A 55 0.33 -17.70 -11.68
C ASP A 55 0.69 -18.67 -10.54
N GLN A 56 1.01 -19.92 -10.87
CA GLN A 56 1.29 -20.97 -9.89
C GLN A 56 2.49 -20.66 -8.96
N ARG A 57 3.47 -19.88 -9.41
CA ARG A 57 4.70 -19.59 -8.66
C ARG A 57 4.56 -18.39 -7.74
N VAL A 58 3.73 -17.42 -8.12
CA VAL A 58 3.64 -16.12 -7.43
C VAL A 58 2.22 -15.77 -6.98
N GLY A 59 1.25 -16.65 -7.21
CA GLY A 59 -0.16 -16.41 -6.92
C GLY A 59 -0.43 -16.20 -5.44
N GLU A 60 0.15 -17.04 -4.58
CA GLU A 60 -0.04 -16.98 -3.13
C GLU A 60 0.54 -15.68 -2.54
N VAL A 61 1.78 -15.35 -2.87
CA VAL A 61 2.45 -14.12 -2.40
C VAL A 61 1.75 -12.87 -2.95
N SER A 62 1.21 -12.92 -4.17
CA SER A 62 0.47 -11.81 -4.76
C SER A 62 -0.89 -11.62 -4.12
N THR A 63 -1.58 -12.71 -3.79
CA THR A 63 -2.87 -12.69 -3.07
C THR A 63 -2.68 -12.11 -1.67
N THR A 64 -1.66 -12.58 -0.95
CA THR A 64 -1.31 -12.08 0.37
C THR A 64 -0.91 -10.61 0.30
N GLY A 65 -0.08 -10.23 -0.68
CA GLY A 65 0.28 -8.83 -0.92
C GLY A 65 -0.92 -7.92 -1.11
N LEU A 66 -1.98 -8.38 -1.80
CA LEU A 66 -3.21 -7.61 -1.97
C LEU A 66 -3.94 -7.42 -0.65
N ALA A 67 -4.04 -8.49 0.15
CA ALA A 67 -4.67 -8.45 1.46
C ALA A 67 -3.94 -7.45 2.39
N LEU A 68 -2.61 -7.50 2.43
CA LEU A 68 -1.79 -6.56 3.19
C LEU A 68 -1.98 -5.12 2.70
N LEU A 69 -2.01 -4.89 1.39
CA LEU A 69 -2.25 -3.56 0.83
C LEU A 69 -3.64 -3.02 1.24
N ARG A 70 -4.65 -3.90 1.29
CA ARG A 70 -5.99 -3.55 1.76
C ARG A 70 -6.00 -3.19 3.24
N GLU A 71 -5.38 -4.01 4.08
CA GLU A 71 -5.22 -3.73 5.51
C GLU A 71 -4.56 -2.37 5.76
N LEU A 72 -3.50 -2.07 4.99
CA LEU A 72 -2.73 -0.84 5.15
C LEU A 72 -3.45 0.41 4.66
N PHE A 73 -4.29 0.35 3.62
CA PHE A 73 -4.73 1.55 2.89
C PHE A 73 -6.23 1.65 2.57
N ALA A 74 -7.06 0.62 2.85
CA ALA A 74 -8.49 0.68 2.55
C ALA A 74 -9.29 1.57 3.52
N GLY A 75 -8.78 1.76 4.74
CA GLY A 75 -9.44 2.55 5.79
C GLY A 75 -9.03 4.03 5.76
N PRO A 76 -9.92 4.97 6.12
CA PRO A 76 -9.56 6.40 6.18
C PRO A 76 -8.49 6.71 7.23
N ARG A 77 -8.33 5.86 8.25
CA ARG A 77 -7.31 5.96 9.31
C ARG A 77 -6.46 4.69 9.44
N SER A 78 -6.37 3.91 8.35
CA SER A 78 -5.55 2.69 8.38
C SER A 78 -4.07 3.03 8.58
N PRO A 79 -3.25 2.09 9.12
CA PRO A 79 -1.86 2.36 9.45
C PRO A 79 -1.05 2.93 8.28
N GLY A 80 -1.16 2.32 7.10
CA GLY A 80 -0.49 2.80 5.90
C GLY A 80 -0.95 4.18 5.45
N ALA A 81 -2.24 4.51 5.58
CA ALA A 81 -2.76 5.84 5.26
C ALA A 81 -2.20 6.91 6.22
N ASN A 82 -2.14 6.62 7.53
CA ASN A 82 -1.55 7.53 8.51
C ASN A 82 -0.05 7.76 8.25
N MET A 83 0.67 6.67 7.94
CA MET A 83 2.09 6.77 7.56
C MET A 83 2.28 7.58 6.28
N ALA A 84 1.43 7.42 5.27
CA ALA A 84 1.51 8.18 4.03
C ALA A 84 1.25 9.69 4.27
N VAL A 85 0.26 10.03 5.11
CA VAL A 85 0.01 11.41 5.53
C VAL A 85 1.24 12.00 6.21
N ALA A 86 1.84 11.28 7.16
CA ALA A 86 3.06 11.73 7.83
C ALA A 86 4.25 11.86 6.87
N ALA A 87 4.36 10.98 5.86
CA ALA A 87 5.44 11.02 4.87
C ALA A 87 5.33 12.20 3.88
N LEU A 88 4.13 12.70 3.66
CA LEU A 88 3.81 13.73 2.67
C LEU A 88 3.37 15.05 3.32
N ALA A 89 3.55 15.17 4.64
CA ALA A 89 3.20 16.36 5.40
C ALA A 89 3.95 17.58 4.84
N GLY A 90 3.19 18.64 4.52
CA GLY A 90 3.72 19.85 3.88
C GLY A 90 3.75 19.82 2.35
N ASP A 91 3.74 18.63 1.73
CA ASP A 91 3.74 18.48 0.26
C ASP A 91 2.34 18.26 -0.32
N VAL A 92 1.49 17.50 0.38
CA VAL A 92 0.16 17.10 -0.09
C VAL A 92 -0.87 17.27 1.03
N PRO A 93 -2.07 17.84 0.75
CA PRO A 93 -3.13 17.91 1.75
C PRO A 93 -3.52 16.52 2.29
N GLU A 94 -3.68 16.42 3.61
CA GLU A 94 -4.00 15.16 4.29
C GLU A 94 -5.24 14.46 3.69
N ASP A 95 -6.33 15.21 3.51
CA ASP A 95 -7.58 14.68 2.95
C ASP A 95 -7.38 14.10 1.55
N ARG A 96 -6.48 14.71 0.76
CA ARG A 96 -6.14 14.19 -0.56
C ARG A 96 -5.41 12.87 -0.48
N VAL A 97 -4.44 12.74 0.42
CA VAL A 97 -3.71 11.48 0.65
C VAL A 97 -4.69 10.37 1.03
N ARG A 98 -5.54 10.62 2.02
CA ARG A 98 -6.54 9.64 2.51
C ARG A 98 -7.54 9.24 1.41
N GLN A 99 -8.04 10.23 0.66
CA GLN A 99 -8.97 9.98 -0.45
C GLN A 99 -8.33 9.10 -1.53
N VAL A 100 -7.11 9.41 -1.96
CA VAL A 100 -6.40 8.65 -2.99
C VAL A 100 -6.14 7.22 -2.53
N CYS A 101 -5.58 7.01 -1.34
CA CYS A 101 -5.29 5.67 -0.81
C CYS A 101 -6.54 4.78 -0.81
N ARG A 102 -7.65 5.25 -0.22
CA ARG A 102 -8.90 4.50 -0.17
C ARG A 102 -9.48 4.23 -1.56
N ALA A 103 -9.57 5.28 -2.38
CA ALA A 103 -10.19 5.18 -3.69
C ALA A 103 -9.38 4.30 -4.66
N TYR A 104 -8.05 4.25 -4.50
CA TYR A 104 -7.19 3.40 -5.31
C TYR A 104 -7.38 1.93 -4.96
N VAL A 105 -7.27 1.59 -3.67
CA VAL A 105 -7.39 0.19 -3.20
C VAL A 105 -8.76 -0.40 -3.48
N ASN A 106 -9.83 0.38 -3.34
CA ASN A 106 -11.18 -0.07 -3.69
C ASN A 106 -11.31 -0.48 -5.16
N ARG A 107 -10.54 0.15 -6.07
CA ARG A 107 -10.52 -0.19 -7.49
C ARG A 107 -9.64 -1.38 -7.85
N LEU A 108 -8.79 -1.85 -6.93
CA LEU A 108 -8.03 -3.10 -7.11
C LEU A 108 -8.84 -4.34 -6.76
N SER A 109 -10.02 -4.14 -6.18
CA SER A 109 -10.88 -5.17 -5.61
C SER A 109 -12.19 -5.38 -6.36
N ALA A 110 -12.42 -4.57 -7.41
CA ALA A 110 -13.59 -4.58 -8.28
C ALA A 110 -13.21 -5.22 -9.62
#